data_AF-A0A2L2XP59-F1
#
_entry.id   AF-A0A2L2XP59-F1
#
_cell.length_a   1.000
_cell.length_b   1.000
_cell.length_c   1.000
_cell.angle_alpha   90.00
_cell.angle_beta   90.00
_cell.angle_gamma   90.00
#
_symmetry.space_group_name_H-M   'P 1'
#
loop_
_entity.id
_entity.type
_entity.pdbx_description
1 polymer ?
#
loop_
_entity_poly.entity_id
_entity_poly.type
_entity_poly.pdbx_seq_one_letter_code
_entity_poly.pdbx_strand_id
1 'polypeptide(L)'
;MITSLANAFFQTNLETGLFVWKPTPKEQIFLSKININNQEEALLKMYVARSKDLTANQTNNIKCSRQKCQDHNCNFIPNYPKIFFDVNTTEPLQPWLPIKKIEDLLD
;
A
#
# COMPACT_ATOMS: atom_id res chain seq x y z
N MET A 1 -9.46 -3.62 3.69
CA MET A 1 -8.22 -3.04 4.24
C MET A 1 -8.15 -1.58 3.85
N ILE A 2 -7.79 -0.70 4.78
CA ILE A 2 -7.61 0.74 4.55
C ILE A 2 -6.19 1.10 4.96
N THR A 3 -5.50 1.91 4.18
CA THR A 3 -4.16 2.42 4.52
C THR A 3 -3.98 3.84 4.00
N SER A 4 -3.07 4.58 4.61
CA SER A 4 -2.59 5.86 4.10
C SER A 4 -1.34 5.65 3.23
N LEU A 5 -1.15 6.52 2.24
CA LEU A 5 0.07 6.61 1.45
C LEU A 5 1.32 6.82 2.33
N ALA A 6 1.21 7.61 3.40
CA ALA A 6 2.32 7.91 4.31
C ALA A 6 2.97 6.65 4.91
N ASN A 7 2.18 5.59 5.13
CA ASN A 7 2.66 4.32 5.70
C ASN A 7 3.80 3.68 4.90
N ALA A 8 3.90 3.96 3.59
CA ALA A 8 4.97 3.44 2.74
C ALA A 8 6.33 4.13 2.96
N PHE A 9 6.36 5.28 3.64
CA PHE A 9 7.54 6.15 3.75
C PHE A 9 8.04 6.31 5.20
N PHE A 10 7.41 5.61 6.14
CA PHE A 10 7.93 5.48 7.49
C PHE A 10 9.06 4.46 7.52
N GLN A 11 10.17 4.84 8.16
CA GLN A 11 11.31 3.98 8.39
C GLN A 11 11.57 3.90 9.89
N THR A 12 11.98 2.73 10.37
CA THR A 12 12.40 2.58 11.76
C THR A 12 13.74 3.26 11.96
N ASN A 13 13.79 4.25 12.85
CA ASN A 13 15.04 4.79 13.36
C ASN A 13 15.70 3.72 14.25
N LEU A 14 16.87 3.25 13.87
CA LEU A 14 17.55 2.13 14.55
C LEU A 14 18.07 2.47 15.95
N GLU A 15 18.28 3.76 16.26
CA GLU A 15 18.77 4.22 17.56
C GLU A 15 17.63 4.31 18.59
N THR A 16 16.46 4.77 18.16
CA THR A 16 15.29 5.01 19.03
C THR A 16 14.23 3.93 18.95
N GLY A 17 14.24 3.11 17.91
CA GLY A 17 13.18 2.15 17.58
C GLY A 17 11.88 2.80 17.07
N LEU A 18 11.82 4.13 16.94
CA LEU A 18 10.63 4.87 16.53
C LEU A 18 10.48 4.91 15.01
N PHE A 19 9.24 4.93 14.53
CA PHE A 19 8.96 5.16 13.12
C PHE A 19 9.05 6.65 12.79
N VAL A 20 9.85 6.99 11.78
CA VAL A 20 10.05 8.36 11.32
C VAL A 20 9.70 8.44 9.84
N TRP A 21 8.92 9.44 9.46
CA TRP A 21 8.65 9.72 8.04
C TRP A 21 9.91 10.27 7.40
N LYS A 22 10.56 9.46 6.57
CA LYS A 22 11.86 9.79 5.98
C LYS A 22 11.98 9.16 4.60
N PRO A 23 11.22 9.64 3.61
CA PRO A 23 11.28 9.10 2.25
C PRO A 23 12.71 9.24 1.68
N THR A 24 13.17 8.19 1.01
CA THR A 24 14.43 8.18 0.27
C THR A 24 14.38 9.15 -0.94
N PRO A 25 15.51 9.53 -1.54
CA PRO A 25 15.49 10.42 -2.71
C PRO A 25 14.65 9.90 -3.89
N LYS A 26 14.62 8.58 -4.11
CA LYS A 26 13.77 7.96 -5.14
C LYS A 26 12.28 8.08 -4.80
N GLU A 27 11.95 7.90 -3.53
CA GLU A 27 10.58 8.04 -3.02
C GLU A 27 10.10 9.49 -3.05
N GLN A 28 10.98 10.46 -2.79
CA GLN A 28 10.68 11.88 -2.93
C GLN A 28 10.35 12.25 -4.39
N ILE A 29 11.06 11.68 -5.37
CA ILE A 29 10.74 11.84 -6.80
C ILE A 29 9.36 11.24 -7.13
N PHE A 30 8.99 10.12 -6.50
CA PHE A 30 7.65 9.56 -6.65
C PHE A 30 6.58 10.49 -6.04
N LEU A 31 6.80 10.95 -4.81
CA LEU A 31 5.87 11.84 -4.11
C LEU A 31 5.63 13.15 -4.87
N SER A 32 6.68 13.74 -5.46
CA SER A 32 6.54 14.96 -6.26
C SER A 32 5.73 14.73 -7.55
N LYS A 33 5.87 13.57 -8.21
CA LYS A 33 5.07 13.22 -9.39
C LYS A 33 3.57 13.13 -9.11
N ILE A 34 3.19 12.80 -7.87
CA ILE A 34 1.79 12.71 -7.45
C ILE A 34 1.35 13.94 -6.63
N ASN A 35 2.13 15.03 -6.69
CA ASN A 35 1.87 16.30 -6.02
C ASN A 35 1.69 16.18 -4.50
N ILE A 36 2.57 15.42 -3.85
CA ILE A 36 2.67 15.28 -2.40
C ILE A 36 4.01 15.83 -1.93
N ASN A 37 3.96 16.87 -1.09
CA ASN A 37 5.14 17.62 -0.67
C ASN A 37 5.54 17.36 0.78
N ASN A 38 4.60 16.89 1.61
CA ASN A 38 4.84 16.68 3.04
C ASN A 38 4.08 15.46 3.59
N GLN A 39 4.40 15.11 4.84
CA GLN A 39 3.80 13.97 5.54
C GLN A 39 2.29 14.11 5.71
N GLU A 40 1.77 15.32 5.99
CA GLU A 40 0.33 15.53 6.24
C GLU A 40 -0.50 15.27 4.98
N GLU A 41 -0.04 15.78 3.83
CA GLU A 41 -0.65 15.50 2.53
C GLU A 41 -0.64 13.99 2.23
N ALA A 42 0.47 13.31 2.50
CA ALA A 42 0.56 11.85 2.35
C ALA A 42 -0.39 11.11 3.30
N LEU A 43 -0.58 11.60 4.53
CA LEU A 43 -1.48 11.01 5.52
C LEU A 43 -2.93 11.03 5.03
N LEU A 44 -3.34 12.14 4.40
CA LEU A 44 -4.70 12.32 3.85
C LEU A 44 -4.98 11.50 2.59
N LYS A 45 -3.95 11.03 1.88
CA LYS A 45 -4.11 10.13 0.73
C LYS A 45 -4.36 8.69 1.21
N MET A 46 -5.63 8.37 1.42
CA MET A 46 -6.07 7.05 1.86
C MET A 46 -6.55 6.17 0.71
N TYR A 47 -6.21 4.89 0.78
CA TYR A 47 -6.61 3.86 -0.18
C TYR A 47 -7.29 2.69 0.51
N VAL A 48 -8.21 2.06 -0.20
CA VAL A 48 -9.01 0.93 0.25
C VAL A 48 -8.97 -0.19 -0.78
N ALA A 49 -8.91 -1.43 -0.31
CA ALA A 49 -9.09 -2.63 -1.11
C ALA A 49 -9.83 -3.68 -0.28
N ARG A 50 -10.61 -4.56 -0.93
CA ARG A 50 -11.23 -5.68 -0.22
C ARG A 50 -10.14 -6.64 0.23
N SER A 51 -10.24 -7.09 1.48
CA SER A 51 -9.23 -7.98 2.06
C SER A 51 -9.04 -9.27 1.24
N LYS A 52 -10.13 -9.79 0.64
CA LYS A 52 -10.11 -10.97 -0.25
C LYS A 52 -9.26 -10.78 -1.52
N ASP A 53 -9.13 -9.55 -2.00
CA ASP A 53 -8.38 -9.24 -3.23
C ASP A 53 -6.88 -9.08 -2.92
N LEU A 54 -6.51 -8.95 -1.65
CA LEU A 54 -5.13 -8.82 -1.16
C LEU A 54 -4.55 -10.13 -0.60
N THR A 55 -5.32 -11.22 -0.60
CA THR A 55 -4.84 -12.51 -0.11
C THR A 55 -3.83 -13.11 -1.08
N ALA A 56 -2.84 -13.81 -0.56
CA ALA A 56 -1.96 -14.64 -1.38
C ALA A 56 -2.78 -15.77 -2.01
N ASN A 57 -2.86 -15.78 -3.34
CA ASN A 57 -3.47 -16.86 -4.11
C ASN A 57 -2.69 -17.11 -5.41
N GLN A 58 -3.04 -18.16 -6.14
CA GLN A 58 -2.36 -18.53 -7.38
C GLN A 58 -2.60 -17.56 -8.55
N THR A 59 -3.61 -16.69 -8.48
CA THR A 59 -4.11 -15.90 -9.61
C THR A 59 -3.74 -14.41 -9.55
N ASN A 60 -3.45 -13.86 -8.37
CA ASN A 60 -3.23 -12.42 -8.17
C ASN A 60 -1.76 -12.02 -7.95
N ASN A 61 -0.81 -12.92 -8.21
CA ASN A 61 0.65 -12.70 -8.07
C ASN A 61 1.10 -12.25 -6.65
N ILE A 62 0.25 -12.34 -5.63
CA ILE A 62 0.60 -12.01 -4.25
C ILE A 62 1.28 -13.23 -3.61
N LYS A 63 2.59 -13.13 -3.36
CA LYS A 63 3.37 -14.21 -2.74
C LYS A 63 3.22 -14.19 -1.22
N CYS A 64 2.96 -15.36 -0.62
CA CYS A 64 3.03 -15.54 0.82
C CYS A 64 4.50 -15.47 1.28
N SER A 65 4.91 -14.32 1.82
CA SER A 65 6.31 -14.06 2.20
C SER A 65 6.78 -14.86 3.42
N ARG A 66 5.85 -15.37 4.24
CA ARG A 66 6.19 -16.14 5.43
C ARG A 66 6.38 -17.63 5.17
N GLN A 67 6.00 -18.16 3.98
CA GLN A 67 6.15 -19.56 3.52
C GLN A 67 5.78 -20.68 4.52
N LYS A 68 5.18 -20.34 5.67
CA LYS A 68 4.75 -21.33 6.68
C LYS A 68 3.51 -22.09 6.22
N CYS A 69 2.73 -21.52 5.31
CA CYS A 69 1.58 -22.18 4.75
C CYS A 69 1.97 -22.85 3.43
N GLN A 70 1.82 -24.17 3.36
CA GLN A 70 1.97 -24.96 2.14
C GLN A 70 0.69 -24.94 1.29
N ASP A 71 -0.41 -24.44 1.87
CA ASP A 71 -1.64 -24.20 1.14
C ASP A 71 -1.49 -22.93 0.29
N HIS A 72 -1.68 -23.10 -1.02
CA HIS A 72 -1.58 -22.03 -2.00
C HIS A 72 -2.80 -21.09 -1.98
N ASN A 73 -3.87 -21.48 -1.27
CA ASN A 73 -5.09 -20.71 -1.05
C ASN A 73 -5.29 -20.33 0.42
N CYS A 74 -4.19 -20.10 1.14
CA CYS A 74 -4.19 -19.84 2.58
C CYS A 74 -4.92 -18.56 3.04
N ASN A 75 -5.48 -17.78 2.12
CA ASN A 75 -6.18 -16.51 2.38
C ASN A 75 -5.36 -15.51 3.23
N PHE A 76 -4.04 -15.66 3.20
CA PHE A 76 -3.13 -14.84 3.98
C PHE A 76 -2.94 -13.47 3.32
N ILE A 77 -3.15 -12.39 4.07
CA ILE A 77 -2.87 -11.03 3.60
C ILE A 77 -1.45 -10.67 4.05
N PRO A 78 -0.53 -10.33 3.13
CA PRO A 78 0.81 -9.88 3.50
C PRO A 78 0.78 -8.69 4.45
N ASN A 79 1.70 -8.66 5.41
CA ASN A 79 1.84 -7.54 6.35
C ASN A 79 2.11 -6.19 5.66
N TYR A 80 2.74 -6.24 4.47
CA TYR A 80 3.08 -5.07 3.67
C TYR A 80 2.52 -5.25 2.26
N PRO A 81 1.22 -5.00 2.07
CA PRO A 81 0.62 -5.10 0.76
C PRO A 81 1.14 -3.97 -0.14
N LYS A 82 1.26 -4.25 -1.43
CA LYS A 82 1.79 -3.28 -2.41
C LYS A 82 0.64 -2.53 -3.08
N ILE A 83 0.84 -1.22 -3.26
CA ILE A 83 -0.02 -0.37 -4.08
C ILE A 83 0.81 0.02 -5.30
N PHE A 84 0.32 -0.29 -6.49
CA PHE A 84 0.92 0.13 -7.75
C PHE A 84 0.14 1.32 -8.28
N PHE A 85 0.82 2.23 -8.97
CA PHE A 85 0.22 3.43 -9.53
C PHE A 85 0.37 3.41 -11.04
N ASP A 86 -0.66 3.84 -11.76
CA ASP A 86 -0.57 4.08 -13.18
C ASP A 86 0.32 5.31 -13.43
N VAL A 87 1.29 5.16 -14.34
CA VAL A 87 2.30 6.20 -14.60
C VAL A 87 1.74 7.44 -15.30
N ASN A 88 0.60 7.31 -15.99
CA ASN A 88 -0.02 8.38 -16.76
C ASN A 88 -1.07 9.12 -15.93
N THR A 89 -1.86 8.40 -15.13
CA THR A 89 -2.95 9.00 -14.35
C THR A 89 -2.58 9.28 -12.90
N THR A 90 -1.50 8.68 -12.39
CA THR A 90 -1.11 8.69 -10.98
C THR A 90 -2.14 8.12 -10.01
N GLU A 91 -3.16 7.44 -10.54
CA GLU A 91 -4.17 6.74 -9.75
C GLU A 91 -3.65 5.35 -9.32
N PRO A 92 -4.11 4.83 -8.17
CA PRO A 92 -3.80 3.47 -7.78
C PRO A 92 -4.41 2.48 -8.78
N LEU A 93 -3.66 1.43 -9.08
CA LEU A 93 -4.14 0.28 -9.85
C LEU A 93 -4.96 -0.65 -8.95
N GLN A 94 -5.88 -1.37 -9.57
CA GLN A 94 -6.67 -2.42 -8.92
C GLN A 94 -5.76 -3.41 -8.16
N PRO A 95 -6.18 -3.90 -6.97
CA PRO A 95 -7.51 -3.75 -6.36
C PRO A 95 -7.65 -2.51 -5.45
N TRP A 96 -6.70 -1.58 -5.49
CA TRP A 96 -6.73 -0.39 -4.63
C TRP A 96 -7.53 0.74 -5.26
N LEU A 97 -8.37 1.36 -4.45
CA LEU A 97 -9.16 2.53 -4.81
C LEU A 97 -8.88 3.68 -3.83
N PRO A 98 -9.00 4.95 -4.26
CA PRO A 98 -9.08 6.06 -3.32
C PRO A 98 -10.25 5.86 -2.36
N ILE A 99 -10.08 6.21 -1.07
CA ILE A 99 -11.13 5.97 -0.05
C ILE A 99 -12.48 6.63 -0.38
N LYS A 100 -12.49 7.67 -1.21
CA LYS A 100 -13.70 8.35 -1.70
C LYS A 100 -14.57 7.49 -2.63
N LYS A 101 -14.07 6.32 -3.03
CA LYS A 101 -14.74 5.32 -3.88
C LYS A 101 -14.95 4.02 -3.10
N ILE A 102 -15.10 4.10 -1.78
CA ILE A 102 -15.25 2.90 -0.95
C ILE A 102 -16.58 2.19 -1.22
N GLU A 103 -17.59 2.95 -1.64
CA GLU A 103 -18.91 2.47 -2.04
C GLU A 103 -18.84 1.50 -3.23
N ASP A 104 -17.88 1.69 -4.16
CA ASP A 104 -17.62 0.79 -5.29
C ASP A 104 -17.21 -0.64 -4.83
N LEU A 105 -16.93 -0.83 -3.53
CA LEU A 105 -16.58 -2.13 -2.94
C LEU A 105 -17.73 -2.81 -2.18
N LEU A 106 -18.90 -2.16 -2.06
CA LEU A 106 -20.06 -2.64 -1.30
C LEU A 106 -21.03 -3.49 -2.12
N ASP A 107 -20.77 -3.67 -3.42
CA ASP A 107 -21.49 -4.59 -4.30
C ASP A 107 -21.13 -6.07 -4.07
#